data_AF-C1BB56-F1
#
_entry.id   AF-C1BB56-F1
#
_cell.length_a   1.000
_cell.length_b   1.000
_cell.length_c   1.000
_cell.angle_alpha   90.00
_cell.angle_beta   90.00
_cell.angle_gamma   90.00
#
_symmetry.space_group_name_H-M   'P 1'
#
loop_
_entity.id
_entity.type
_entity.pdbx_description
1 polymer ?
#
loop_
_entity_poly.entity_id
_entity_poly.type
_entity_poly.pdbx_seq_one_letter_code
_entity_poly.pdbx_strand_id
1 'polypeptide(L)'
;MSLDDRTRTLLHERELFLEGADPTQRGIVRKEIAQSWKRSLMYGLEPERSRPTFRPESQSSEQLLSVAVPVIESKRGALVDSSSSLTVTDASGWVVARWVEDSRFSRRLDRHDVLPGYSFAETTVGTNSGGMVLETGRPSLVAGPEHFFEESLQLTCAGAPIHHPVTKRLIGTLNLTCRYSDTNPIMLSWVCEVATQITQALATSATRREQLLFEAFLADNRDSRHAVICLDEQTIISNAAAARILGPSDQAILWEHAARALQSDTDTDAALQKTVSLADGAAVGVDVVPVTDGPATVGALLRLKVASHPSRSGRAPEPAPVLGELVGNSPAWRAMCHAVTDAGNRALLLTGQPGVGKFAVARALADEPDTAVVDALTQSPTSVDWGTRIADAIARTPSLLILRRIDALDSDDLRETATAVARARARQIRVVATTSAPTTAPPQLVEWFDRVVEVPSLADRAGDLPLLLEAVSRRYSPPNQRIHWMPDAVQALGRIDWDRNVAGLDALVRELVAGRSRRYIGAQDLPIEHRVQASRRQLQGLEQMEAKAIMNALRDAGGNKRLAADRLGIARSTLYRKVRSLGIDIDSANF
;
A
#
# COMPACT_ATOMS: atom_id res chain seq x y z
N MET A 1 42.01 31.44 30.90
CA MET A 1 40.65 31.91 31.25
C MET A 1 40.31 31.27 32.58
N SER A 2 40.10 32.04 33.66
CA SER A 2 39.67 31.44 34.92
C SER A 2 38.29 30.83 34.71
N LEU A 3 38.14 29.52 34.90
CA LEU A 3 36.83 28.89 35.00
C LEU A 3 36.06 29.56 36.13
N ASP A 4 34.78 29.88 35.93
CA ASP A 4 33.95 30.35 37.04
C ASP A 4 33.74 29.22 38.06
N ASP A 5 33.46 29.57 39.32
CA ASP A 5 33.37 28.57 40.40
C ASP A 5 32.23 27.57 40.18
N ARG A 6 31.18 27.97 39.45
CA ARG A 6 30.06 27.10 39.09
C ARG A 6 30.51 26.01 38.11
N THR A 7 31.31 26.37 37.11
CA THR A 7 31.85 25.45 36.11
C THR A 7 32.77 24.43 36.76
N ARG A 8 33.66 24.86 37.67
CA ARG A 8 34.53 23.95 38.44
C ARG A 8 33.71 22.97 39.28
N THR A 9 32.68 23.48 39.95
CA THR A 9 31.80 22.64 40.78
C THR A 9 31.08 21.59 39.93
N LEU A 10 30.52 21.98 38.77
CA LEU A 10 29.82 21.04 37.89
C LEU A 10 30.77 20.01 37.25
N LEU A 11 32.00 20.39 36.91
CA LEU A 11 33.02 19.45 36.44
C LEU A 11 33.37 18.42 37.53
N HIS A 12 33.55 18.89 38.76
CA HIS A 12 33.82 17.99 39.89
C HIS A 12 32.65 17.02 40.17
N GLU A 13 31.41 17.50 40.14
CA GLU A 13 30.24 16.63 40.31
C GLU A 13 30.09 15.63 39.15
N ARG A 14 30.47 16.03 37.93
CA ARG A 14 30.54 15.13 36.78
C ARG A 14 31.60 14.04 36.98
N GLU A 15 32.80 14.39 37.44
CA GLU A 15 33.88 13.43 37.76
C GLU A 15 33.41 12.43 38.81
N LEU A 16 32.85 12.90 39.92
CA LEU A 16 32.31 12.04 40.98
C LEU A 16 31.21 11.11 40.45
N PHE A 17 30.33 11.60 39.58
CA PHE A 17 29.31 10.77 38.95
C PHE A 17 29.93 9.65 38.09
N LEU A 18 30.95 9.96 37.29
CA LEU A 18 31.65 8.97 36.46
C LEU A 18 32.41 7.94 37.31
N GLU A 19 32.82 8.30 38.52
CA GLU A 19 33.39 7.40 39.54
C GLU A 19 32.33 6.58 40.30
N GLY A 20 31.03 6.78 40.01
CA GLY A 20 29.92 6.01 40.55
C GLY A 20 29.12 6.70 41.67
N ALA A 21 29.39 7.96 41.99
CA ALA A 21 28.60 8.72 42.94
C ALA A 21 27.20 9.08 42.38
N ASP A 22 26.21 9.26 43.25
CA ASP A 22 24.88 9.72 42.81
C ASP A 22 24.85 11.25 42.66
N PRO A 23 24.67 11.80 41.44
CA PRO A 23 24.75 13.24 41.16
C PRO A 23 23.58 14.04 41.77
N THR A 24 22.57 13.36 42.33
CA THR A 24 21.41 14.01 42.95
C THR A 24 21.60 14.32 44.44
N GLN A 25 22.58 13.71 45.12
CA GLN A 25 22.71 13.79 46.58
C GLN A 25 23.03 15.18 47.11
N ARG A 26 23.82 15.96 46.36
CA ARG A 26 24.30 17.28 46.79
C ARG A 26 23.44 18.44 46.28
N GLY A 27 22.45 18.17 45.43
CA GLY A 27 21.54 19.18 44.87
C GLY A 27 22.18 20.20 43.91
N ILE A 28 23.43 19.97 43.52
CA ILE A 28 24.21 20.86 42.63
C ILE A 28 23.81 20.62 41.17
N VAL A 29 23.68 19.35 40.77
CA VAL A 29 23.26 18.94 39.42
C VAL A 29 21.73 18.94 39.35
N ARG A 30 21.18 19.57 38.33
CA ARG A 30 19.72 19.59 38.09
C ARG A 30 19.20 18.16 37.90
N LYS A 31 18.00 17.89 38.42
CA LYS A 31 17.42 16.53 38.43
C LYS A 31 17.31 15.93 37.03
N GLU A 32 16.90 16.74 36.05
CA GLU A 32 16.78 16.31 34.65
C GLU A 32 18.14 15.94 34.02
N ILE A 33 19.22 16.67 34.36
CA ILE A 33 20.58 16.38 33.90
C ILE A 33 21.08 15.10 34.55
N ALA A 34 20.94 14.97 35.86
CA ALA A 34 21.32 13.77 36.60
C ALA A 34 20.62 12.50 36.08
N GLN A 35 19.33 12.60 35.71
CA GLN A 35 18.59 11.49 35.09
C GLN A 35 19.12 11.14 33.71
N SER A 36 19.43 12.14 32.88
CA SER A 36 20.00 11.94 31.55
C SER A 36 21.41 11.36 31.60
N TRP A 37 22.24 11.79 32.55
CA TRP A 37 23.56 11.21 32.83
C TRP A 37 23.45 9.72 33.16
N LYS A 38 22.52 9.34 34.05
CA LYS A 38 22.27 7.94 34.40
C LYS A 38 21.83 7.13 33.17
N ARG A 39 20.91 7.65 32.33
CA ARG A 39 20.51 6.99 31.08
C ARG A 39 21.66 6.84 30.10
N SER A 40 22.52 7.86 29.96
CA SER A 40 23.69 7.84 29.09
C SER A 40 24.63 6.68 29.45
N LEU A 41 24.91 6.45 30.74
CA LEU A 41 25.66 5.27 31.19
C LEU A 41 24.91 3.96 30.93
N MET A 42 23.59 3.91 31.11
CA MET A 42 22.79 2.72 30.79
C MET A 42 22.79 2.37 29.30
N TYR A 43 22.95 3.35 28.42
CA TYR A 43 23.14 3.15 26.99
C TYR A 43 24.55 2.65 26.63
N GLY A 44 25.44 2.51 27.62
CA GLY A 44 26.82 2.05 27.43
C GLY A 44 27.74 3.12 26.83
N LEU A 45 27.40 4.40 27.02
CA LEU A 45 28.15 5.52 26.47
C LEU A 45 29.32 5.90 27.39
N GLU A 46 30.45 6.24 26.76
CA GLU A 46 31.66 6.74 27.43
C GLU A 46 31.88 8.21 27.05
N PRO A 47 32.09 9.14 28.00
CA PRO A 47 32.19 10.57 27.72
C PRO A 47 33.22 10.96 26.66
N GLU A 48 34.36 10.27 26.60
CA GLU A 48 35.46 10.56 25.66
C GLU A 48 35.21 9.97 24.26
N ARG A 49 34.34 8.95 24.16
CA ARG A 49 34.12 8.15 22.93
C ARG A 49 32.77 8.34 22.28
N SER A 50 31.79 8.91 22.97
CA SER A 50 30.41 9.06 22.52
C SER A 50 30.27 10.13 21.43
N ARG A 51 30.65 9.80 20.20
CA ARG A 51 30.62 10.70 19.04
C ARG A 51 29.31 10.57 18.25
N PRO A 52 28.85 11.64 17.59
CA PRO A 52 27.73 11.55 16.66
C PRO A 52 27.99 10.51 15.56
N THR A 53 26.99 9.70 15.23
CA THR A 53 27.10 8.71 14.15
C THR A 53 26.57 9.30 12.84
N PHE A 54 27.26 9.09 11.72
CA PHE A 54 26.83 9.51 10.39
C PHE A 54 25.97 8.45 9.69
N ARG A 55 24.91 8.90 9.00
CA ARG A 55 24.14 8.09 8.05
C ARG A 55 23.99 8.85 6.72
N PRO A 56 24.42 8.26 5.59
CA PRO A 56 24.41 8.95 4.28
C PRO A 56 23.01 9.14 3.69
N GLU A 57 22.00 8.41 4.16
CA GLU A 57 20.60 8.57 3.77
C GLU A 57 19.85 9.32 4.88
N SER A 58 19.67 10.63 4.70
CA SER A 58 18.70 11.41 5.48
C SER A 58 17.30 10.87 5.17
N GLN A 59 16.58 10.41 6.20
CA GLN A 59 15.12 10.37 6.12
C GLN A 59 14.67 11.82 6.18
N SER A 60 14.64 12.48 5.02
CA SER A 60 14.13 13.84 4.92
C SER A 60 12.70 13.82 5.42
N SER A 61 12.45 14.49 6.54
CA SER A 61 11.11 14.99 6.84
C SER A 61 10.89 16.19 5.92
N GLU A 62 10.70 15.96 4.61
CA GLU A 62 10.54 17.02 3.60
C GLU A 62 9.43 17.99 4.01
N GLN A 63 8.37 17.48 4.63
CA GLN A 63 7.29 18.28 5.19
C GLN A 63 7.70 19.14 6.40
N LEU A 64 8.56 18.64 7.28
CA LEU A 64 9.07 19.43 8.40
C LEU A 64 10.00 20.53 7.89
N LEU A 65 10.92 20.19 6.97
CA LEU A 65 11.88 21.15 6.43
C LEU A 65 11.23 22.21 5.55
N SER A 66 10.25 21.84 4.70
CA SER A 66 9.57 22.80 3.83
C SER A 66 8.89 23.93 4.61
N VAL A 67 8.51 23.67 5.86
CA VAL A 67 7.87 24.65 6.75
C VAL A 67 8.86 25.29 7.72
N ALA A 68 9.76 24.50 8.31
CA ALA A 68 10.74 25.00 9.27
C ALA A 68 11.75 25.95 8.63
N VAL A 69 12.19 25.67 7.39
CA VAL A 69 13.20 26.47 6.69
C VAL A 69 12.74 27.94 6.54
N PRO A 70 11.57 28.28 5.96
CA PRO A 70 11.14 29.68 5.86
C PRO A 70 11.05 30.40 7.20
N VAL A 71 10.55 29.72 8.24
CA VAL A 71 10.45 30.31 9.60
C VAL A 71 11.84 30.61 10.14
N ILE A 72 12.78 29.68 10.06
CA ILE A 72 14.15 29.85 10.55
C ILE A 72 14.92 30.90 9.74
N GLU A 73 14.77 30.90 8.42
CA GLU A 73 15.35 31.92 7.53
C GLU A 73 14.90 33.33 7.94
N SER A 74 13.63 33.52 8.32
CA SER A 74 13.15 34.81 8.85
C SER A 74 13.81 35.23 10.18
N LYS A 75 14.42 34.29 10.91
CA LYS A 75 15.10 34.52 12.19
C LYS A 75 16.63 34.56 12.07
N ARG A 76 17.20 34.33 10.88
CA ARG A 76 18.66 34.34 10.67
C ARG A 76 19.33 35.63 11.15
N GLY A 77 18.65 36.77 11.04
CA GLY A 77 19.18 38.05 11.52
C GLY A 77 19.60 38.02 13.00
N ALA A 78 18.95 37.19 13.84
CA ALA A 78 19.32 37.02 15.25
C ALA A 78 20.60 36.19 15.45
N LEU A 79 21.06 35.47 14.43
CA LEU A 79 22.30 34.69 14.45
C LEU A 79 23.51 35.50 13.98
N VAL A 80 23.30 36.62 13.29
CA VAL A 80 24.36 37.51 12.78
C VAL A 80 25.19 38.06 13.96
N ASP A 81 26.51 38.10 13.77
CA ASP A 81 27.49 38.53 14.78
C ASP A 81 27.40 37.78 16.13
N SER A 82 26.70 36.65 16.15
CA SER A 82 26.66 35.73 17.28
C SER A 82 27.43 34.46 16.94
N SER A 83 28.19 33.92 17.90
CA SER A 83 28.78 32.59 17.74
C SER A 83 27.76 31.52 18.16
N SER A 84 26.65 31.48 17.42
CA SER A 84 25.53 30.56 17.63
C SER A 84 25.04 29.93 16.32
N SER A 85 24.27 28.84 16.45
CA SER A 85 23.69 28.11 15.33
C SER A 85 22.34 27.54 15.69
N LEU A 86 21.44 27.46 14.70
CA LEU A 86 20.22 26.67 14.80
C LEU A 86 20.40 25.31 14.11
N THR A 87 19.87 24.26 14.70
CA THR A 87 19.78 22.92 14.10
C THR A 87 18.38 22.37 14.26
N VAL A 88 17.88 21.68 13.23
CA VAL A 88 16.64 20.91 13.30
C VAL A 88 16.99 19.43 13.26
N THR A 89 16.36 18.64 14.12
CA THR A 89 16.43 17.17 14.06
C THR A 89 15.08 16.57 13.70
N ASP A 90 15.10 15.36 13.12
CA ASP A 90 13.91 14.52 13.04
C ASP A 90 13.56 13.90 14.42
N ALA A 91 12.46 13.14 14.47
CA ALA A 91 11.99 12.45 15.67
C ALA A 91 12.94 11.34 16.18
N SER A 92 13.92 10.93 15.37
CA SER A 92 14.95 9.95 15.73
C SER A 92 16.27 10.61 16.14
N GLY A 93 16.33 11.94 16.17
CA GLY A 93 17.51 12.71 16.59
C GLY A 93 18.57 12.88 15.50
N TRP A 94 18.25 12.66 14.23
CA TRP A 94 19.15 12.99 13.12
C TRP A 94 19.04 14.47 12.78
N VAL A 95 20.16 15.17 12.72
CA VAL A 95 20.20 16.54 12.23
C VAL A 95 19.81 16.53 10.75
N VAL A 96 18.79 17.30 10.40
CA VAL A 96 18.28 17.42 9.03
C VAL A 96 18.65 18.74 8.37
N ALA A 97 18.91 19.79 9.16
CA ALA A 97 19.34 21.09 8.68
C ALA A 97 20.10 21.87 9.78
N ARG A 98 20.97 22.79 9.34
CA ARG A 98 21.77 23.68 10.20
C ARG A 98 21.89 25.07 9.60
N TRP A 99 21.80 26.09 10.46
CA TRP A 99 22.01 27.49 10.14
C TRP A 99 23.04 28.09 11.08
N VAL A 100 24.08 28.71 10.53
CA VAL A 100 25.17 29.35 11.27
C VAL A 100 25.77 30.45 10.39
N GLU A 101 25.83 31.67 10.92
CA GLU A 101 26.35 32.83 10.17
C GLU A 101 27.85 33.06 10.43
N ASP A 102 28.33 32.78 11.65
CA ASP A 102 29.75 32.89 12.01
C ASP A 102 30.56 31.72 11.41
N SER A 103 31.40 32.01 10.42
CA SER A 103 32.26 31.02 9.74
C SER A 103 33.31 30.34 10.64
N ARG A 104 33.73 30.96 11.74
CA ARG A 104 34.63 30.34 12.73
C ARG A 104 33.84 29.36 13.60
N PHE A 105 32.63 29.75 14.00
CA PHE A 105 31.75 28.87 14.76
C PHE A 105 31.25 27.69 13.92
N SER A 106 30.90 27.91 12.65
CA SER A 106 30.54 26.87 11.68
C SER A 106 31.63 25.79 11.58
N ARG A 107 32.90 26.19 11.35
CA ARG A 107 34.04 25.26 11.32
C ARG A 107 34.29 24.53 12.64
N ARG A 108 33.86 25.10 13.76
CA ARG A 108 33.94 24.45 15.07
C ARG A 108 32.86 23.37 15.19
N LEU A 109 31.63 23.68 14.79
CA LEU A 109 30.52 22.73 14.75
C LEU A 109 30.80 21.56 13.80
N ASP A 110 31.46 21.81 12.67
CA ASP A 110 31.90 20.76 11.73
C ASP A 110 32.85 19.75 12.39
N ARG A 111 33.77 20.20 13.24
CA ARG A 111 34.70 19.29 13.96
C ARG A 111 34.01 18.44 15.02
N HIS A 112 32.84 18.87 15.49
CA HIS A 112 32.01 18.15 16.44
C HIS A 112 30.86 17.41 15.74
N ASP A 113 30.93 17.26 14.41
CA ASP A 113 29.95 16.54 13.60
C ASP A 113 28.50 17.05 13.75
N VAL A 114 28.32 18.33 14.12
CA VAL A 114 27.00 18.97 14.20
C VAL A 114 26.57 19.35 12.79
N LEU A 115 26.21 18.35 11.98
CA LEU A 115 25.97 18.46 10.54
C LEU A 115 24.76 17.63 10.13
N PRO A 116 24.05 17.99 9.04
CA PRO A 116 23.00 17.14 8.48
C PRO A 116 23.50 15.71 8.24
N GLY A 117 22.70 14.72 8.65
CA GLY A 117 23.04 13.30 8.55
C GLY A 117 23.75 12.71 9.78
N TYR A 118 24.04 13.50 10.81
CA TYR A 118 24.57 13.01 12.09
C TYR A 118 23.49 12.91 13.17
N SER A 119 23.57 11.88 14.02
CA SER A 119 22.63 11.67 15.13
C SER A 119 23.14 12.30 16.43
N PHE A 120 22.27 13.09 17.06
CA PHE A 120 22.43 13.64 18.41
C PHE A 120 21.37 13.08 19.37
N ALA A 121 20.82 11.90 19.08
CA ALA A 121 19.97 11.20 20.03
C ALA A 121 20.72 10.95 21.35
N GLU A 122 20.01 10.95 22.48
CA GLU A 122 20.62 10.71 23.80
C GLU A 122 21.31 9.33 23.86
N THR A 123 20.78 8.35 23.12
CA THR A 123 21.36 7.01 22.95
C THR A 123 22.67 6.99 22.16
N THR A 124 23.04 8.09 21.50
CA THR A 124 24.22 8.17 20.62
C THR A 124 25.33 8.98 21.27
N VAL A 125 25.01 10.18 21.77
CA VAL A 125 26.01 11.14 22.29
C VAL A 125 25.83 11.45 23.78
N GLY A 126 24.84 10.83 24.42
CA GLY A 126 24.49 11.06 25.81
C GLY A 126 23.78 12.40 26.01
N THR A 127 23.80 12.90 27.24
CA THR A 127 23.14 14.14 27.65
C THR A 127 23.51 15.32 26.76
N ASN A 128 22.51 15.75 25.98
CA ASN A 128 22.51 16.93 25.13
C ASN A 128 21.06 17.45 25.03
N SER A 129 20.87 18.72 24.64
CA SER A 129 19.52 19.32 24.67
C SER A 129 18.54 18.62 23.74
N GLY A 130 18.93 18.28 22.50
CA GLY A 130 18.06 17.65 21.52
C GLY A 130 17.64 16.25 21.95
N GLY A 131 18.60 15.43 22.39
CA GLY A 131 18.34 14.09 22.93
C GLY A 131 17.40 14.13 24.14
N MET A 132 17.62 15.04 25.08
CA MET A 132 16.74 15.19 26.25
C MET A 132 15.32 15.62 25.88
N VAL A 133 15.18 16.51 24.89
CA VAL A 133 13.86 16.92 24.39
C VAL A 133 13.13 15.74 23.75
N LEU A 134 13.84 14.91 22.98
CA LEU A 134 13.27 13.69 22.38
C LEU A 134 12.79 12.69 23.44
N GLU A 135 13.57 12.51 24.50
CA GLU A 135 13.25 11.57 25.59
C GLU A 135 12.10 12.07 26.47
N THR A 136 12.06 13.37 26.77
CA THR A 136 11.12 13.92 27.76
C THR A 136 9.90 14.60 27.15
N GLY A 137 9.94 14.95 25.86
CA GLY A 137 8.95 15.80 25.19
C GLY A 137 8.90 17.24 25.72
N ARG A 138 9.89 17.67 26.51
CA ARG A 138 9.93 18.99 27.17
C ARG A 138 11.15 19.80 26.72
N PRO A 139 11.06 21.14 26.67
CA PRO A 139 12.21 21.99 26.42
C PRO A 139 13.34 21.73 27.42
N SER A 140 14.58 21.73 26.94
CA SER A 140 15.76 21.47 27.76
C SER A 140 16.89 22.44 27.42
N LEU A 141 17.63 22.88 28.44
CA LEU A 141 18.88 23.61 28.31
C LEU A 141 19.98 22.73 28.90
N VAL A 142 21.08 22.54 28.18
CA VAL A 142 22.27 21.81 28.64
C VAL A 142 23.48 22.72 28.43
N ALA A 143 24.19 23.05 29.50
CA ALA A 143 25.25 24.06 29.48
C ALA A 143 26.59 23.48 29.93
N GLY A 144 27.59 23.56 29.06
CA GLY A 144 28.98 23.20 29.34
C GLY A 144 29.12 21.82 29.99
N PRO A 145 29.67 21.71 31.23
CA PRO A 145 29.85 20.46 31.97
C PRO A 145 28.62 19.57 32.14
N GLU A 146 27.41 20.09 31.90
CA GLU A 146 26.19 19.27 31.92
C GLU A 146 26.10 18.30 30.72
N HIS A 147 26.85 18.55 29.64
CA HIS A 147 26.93 17.61 28.52
C HIS A 147 27.64 16.33 28.94
N PHE A 148 27.15 15.20 28.43
CA PHE A 148 27.81 13.92 28.66
C PHE A 148 29.07 13.79 27.79
N PHE A 149 28.92 13.98 26.47
CA PHE A 149 30.03 13.95 25.52
C PHE A 149 31.03 15.09 25.78
N GLU A 150 32.30 14.71 25.98
CA GLU A 150 33.36 15.62 26.44
C GLU A 150 33.65 16.75 25.45
N GLU A 151 33.60 16.49 24.15
CA GLU A 151 33.86 17.54 23.17
C GLU A 151 32.76 18.63 23.15
N SER A 152 31.57 18.34 23.71
CA SER A 152 30.46 19.29 23.83
C SER A 152 30.54 20.19 25.07
N LEU A 153 31.50 19.98 25.98
CA LEU A 153 31.62 20.76 27.23
C LEU A 153 31.90 22.26 26.99
N GLN A 154 32.30 22.64 25.79
CA GLN A 154 32.55 24.03 25.40
C GLN A 154 31.32 24.70 24.76
N LEU A 155 30.17 24.03 24.76
CA LEU A 155 28.92 24.49 24.15
C LEU A 155 27.81 24.64 25.18
N THR A 156 26.84 25.48 24.85
CA THR A 156 25.51 25.50 25.48
C THR A 156 24.48 25.22 24.40
N CYS A 157 23.57 24.30 24.68
CA CYS A 157 22.50 23.94 23.76
C CYS A 157 21.14 24.14 24.45
N ALA A 158 20.24 24.84 23.77
CA ALA A 158 18.83 24.98 24.16
C ALA A 158 17.97 24.29 23.12
N GLY A 159 17.16 23.33 23.52
CA GLY A 159 16.31 22.53 22.66
C GLY A 159 14.82 22.72 22.96
N ALA A 160 14.00 22.75 21.93
CA ALA A 160 12.55 22.77 22.03
C ALA A 160 11.92 21.68 21.13
N PRO A 161 10.83 21.04 21.58
CA PRO A 161 10.14 20.02 20.81
C PRO A 161 9.32 20.64 19.68
N ILE A 162 9.32 20.00 18.52
CA ILE A 162 8.41 20.30 17.41
C ILE A 162 7.36 19.20 17.36
N HIS A 163 6.11 19.54 17.67
CA HIS A 163 5.00 18.59 17.66
C HIS A 163 4.18 18.71 16.38
N HIS A 164 3.67 17.59 15.89
CA HIS A 164 2.67 17.61 14.84
C HIS A 164 1.40 18.32 15.36
N PRO A 165 0.86 19.32 14.63
CA PRO A 165 -0.22 20.18 15.12
C PRO A 165 -1.51 19.42 15.44
N VAL A 166 -1.84 18.39 14.65
CA VAL A 166 -3.03 17.53 14.84
C VAL A 166 -2.76 16.36 15.79
N THR A 167 -1.89 15.43 15.41
CA THR A 167 -1.64 14.18 16.17
C THR A 167 -0.93 14.38 17.52
N LYS A 168 -0.38 15.58 17.77
CA LYS A 168 0.42 15.93 18.96
C LYS A 168 1.68 15.06 19.16
N ARG A 169 2.05 14.23 18.18
CA ARG A 169 3.29 13.44 18.22
C ARG A 169 4.51 14.34 18.08
N LEU A 170 5.60 14.01 18.75
CA LEU A 170 6.89 14.65 18.57
C LEU A 170 7.46 14.25 17.21
N ILE A 171 7.70 15.21 16.32
CA ILE A 171 8.19 14.97 14.95
C ILE A 171 9.62 15.44 14.74
N GLY A 172 10.19 16.15 15.72
CA GLY A 172 11.56 16.63 15.67
C GLY A 172 11.86 17.61 16.79
N THR A 173 13.06 18.19 16.75
CA THR A 173 13.48 19.21 17.71
C THR A 173 14.14 20.39 17.00
N LEU A 174 14.00 21.58 17.57
CA LEU A 174 14.79 22.75 17.21
C LEU A 174 15.81 23.01 18.31
N ASN A 175 17.08 23.14 17.97
CA ASN A 175 18.14 23.41 18.93
C ASN A 175 18.91 24.67 18.54
N LEU A 176 19.14 25.54 19.53
CA LEU A 176 20.08 26.65 19.47
C LEU A 176 21.35 26.25 20.23
N THR A 177 22.49 26.28 19.54
CA THR A 177 23.80 25.98 20.10
C THR A 177 24.67 27.23 20.06
N CYS A 178 25.36 27.57 21.15
CA CYS A 178 26.36 28.63 21.19
C CYS A 178 27.61 28.18 21.98
N ARG A 179 28.65 29.02 22.01
CA ARG A 179 29.78 28.80 22.94
C ARG A 179 29.29 28.87 24.38
N TYR A 180 29.88 28.07 25.25
CA TYR A 180 29.54 28.09 26.68
C TYR A 180 29.71 29.49 27.32
N SER A 181 30.72 30.25 26.89
CA SER A 181 30.93 31.65 27.33
C SER A 181 29.81 32.61 26.93
N ASP A 182 29.03 32.24 25.91
CA ASP A 182 28.00 33.08 25.31
C ASP A 182 26.60 32.61 25.76
N THR A 183 26.54 31.84 26.86
CA THR A 183 25.29 31.37 27.46
C THR A 183 24.39 32.54 27.84
N ASN A 184 23.17 32.56 27.33
CA ASN A 184 22.20 33.62 27.60
C ASN A 184 20.89 33.02 28.18
N PRO A 185 20.33 33.57 29.27
CA PRO A 185 19.08 33.08 29.87
C PRO A 185 17.87 33.05 28.91
N ILE A 186 17.85 33.89 27.87
CA ILE A 186 16.74 34.00 26.92
C ILE A 186 16.76 32.87 25.88
N MET A 187 17.88 32.15 25.71
CA MET A 187 18.04 31.12 24.68
C MET A 187 16.89 30.10 24.66
N LEU A 188 16.51 29.57 25.83
CA LEU A 188 15.47 28.55 25.92
C LEU A 188 14.09 29.11 25.56
N SER A 189 13.76 30.32 26.02
CA SER A 189 12.49 30.97 25.65
C SER A 189 12.43 31.28 24.16
N TRP A 190 13.53 31.74 23.57
CA TRP A 190 13.59 32.11 22.17
C TRP A 190 13.47 30.88 21.26
N VAL A 191 14.18 29.78 21.55
CA VAL A 191 14.05 28.55 20.76
C VAL A 191 12.65 27.94 20.89
N CYS A 192 12.00 28.05 22.06
CA CYS A 192 10.60 27.64 22.24
C CYS A 192 9.64 28.48 21.41
N GLU A 193 9.87 29.80 21.33
CA GLU A 193 9.06 30.71 20.50
C GLU A 193 9.18 30.35 19.02
N VAL A 194 10.41 30.11 18.52
CA VAL A 194 10.64 29.71 17.13
C VAL A 194 10.02 28.33 16.85
N ALA A 195 10.17 27.35 17.74
CA ALA A 195 9.52 26.05 17.61
C ALA A 195 7.98 26.14 17.60
N THR A 196 7.42 27.09 18.36
CA THR A 196 5.98 27.39 18.35
C THR A 196 5.55 27.96 17.01
N GLN A 197 6.33 28.89 16.43
CA GLN A 197 6.07 29.45 15.09
C GLN A 197 6.16 28.37 14.00
N ILE A 198 7.13 27.45 14.10
CA ILE A 198 7.21 26.28 13.20
C ILE A 198 5.95 25.41 13.35
N THR A 199 5.52 25.13 14.58
CA THR A 199 4.31 24.32 14.84
C THR A 199 3.04 24.99 14.31
N GLN A 200 2.92 26.32 14.43
CA GLN A 200 1.83 27.11 13.86
C GLN A 200 1.88 27.10 12.32
N ALA A 201 3.05 27.28 11.73
CA ALA A 201 3.24 27.20 10.29
C ALA A 201 2.95 25.79 9.76
N LEU A 202 3.26 24.73 10.53
CA LEU A 202 2.91 23.35 10.21
C LEU A 202 1.40 23.15 10.25
N ALA A 203 0.70 23.78 11.20
CA ALA A 203 -0.76 23.77 11.22
C ALA A 203 -1.32 24.42 9.95
N THR A 204 -0.80 25.60 9.56
CA THR A 204 -1.21 26.33 8.36
C THR A 204 -0.84 25.62 7.04
N SER A 205 0.28 24.90 7.01
CA SER A 205 0.77 24.20 5.82
C SER A 205 0.11 22.84 5.61
N ALA A 206 -0.11 22.08 6.69
CA ALA A 206 -0.97 20.89 6.65
C ALA A 206 -2.38 21.26 6.16
N THR A 207 -2.86 22.45 6.53
CA THR A 207 -4.13 22.96 6.04
C THR A 207 -4.09 23.50 4.61
N ARG A 208 -2.96 23.89 3.99
CA ARG A 208 -3.01 24.55 2.66
C ARG A 208 -3.44 23.62 1.54
N ARG A 209 -2.95 22.37 1.52
CA ARG A 209 -3.37 21.37 0.52
C ARG A 209 -4.83 20.97 0.71
N GLU A 210 -5.19 20.63 1.94
CA GLU A 210 -6.56 20.27 2.33
C GLU A 210 -7.53 21.45 2.14
N GLN A 211 -7.11 22.69 2.42
CA GLN A 211 -7.87 23.92 2.18
C GLN A 211 -8.06 24.17 0.70
N LEU A 212 -7.02 24.06 -0.14
CA LEU A 212 -7.17 24.23 -1.59
C LEU A 212 -8.13 23.19 -2.19
N LEU A 213 -8.04 21.94 -1.73
CA LEU A 213 -9.00 20.88 -2.12
C LEU A 213 -10.41 21.19 -1.63
N PHE A 214 -10.56 21.67 -0.39
CA PHE A 214 -11.85 22.01 0.20
C PHE A 214 -12.46 23.29 -0.41
N GLU A 215 -11.67 24.30 -0.73
CA GLU A 215 -12.07 25.52 -1.43
C GLU A 215 -12.49 25.19 -2.86
N ALA A 216 -11.72 24.37 -3.59
CA ALA A 216 -12.11 23.87 -4.90
C ALA A 216 -13.43 23.08 -4.81
N PHE A 217 -13.57 22.22 -3.80
CA PHE A 217 -14.81 21.47 -3.54
C PHE A 217 -15.99 22.41 -3.28
N LEU A 218 -15.86 23.40 -2.38
CA LEU A 218 -16.94 24.34 -2.06
C LEU A 218 -17.30 25.27 -3.23
N ALA A 219 -16.31 25.65 -4.05
CA ALA A 219 -16.54 26.47 -5.23
C ALA A 219 -17.44 25.75 -6.26
N ASP A 220 -17.31 24.42 -6.36
CA ASP A 220 -18.02 23.60 -7.34
C ASP A 220 -19.27 22.91 -6.77
N ASN A 221 -19.30 22.66 -5.45
CA ASN A 221 -20.44 22.11 -4.72
C ASN A 221 -21.51 23.18 -4.38
N ARG A 222 -21.75 24.12 -5.30
CA ARG A 222 -22.80 25.16 -5.16
C ARG A 222 -24.20 24.62 -5.48
N ASP A 223 -24.30 23.57 -6.30
CA ASP A 223 -25.53 22.87 -6.61
C ASP A 223 -25.44 21.41 -6.16
N SER A 224 -26.22 21.06 -5.12
CA SER A 224 -26.28 19.72 -4.52
C SER A 224 -26.68 18.59 -5.48
N ARG A 225 -27.09 18.90 -6.72
CA ARG A 225 -27.44 17.93 -7.77
C ARG A 225 -26.23 17.45 -8.59
N HIS A 226 -25.15 18.20 -8.64
CA HIS A 226 -23.93 17.79 -9.36
C HIS A 226 -23.03 16.97 -8.45
N ALA A 227 -22.55 15.83 -8.94
CA ALA A 227 -21.65 14.99 -8.17
C ALA A 227 -20.21 15.50 -8.31
N VAL A 228 -19.61 15.86 -7.18
CA VAL A 228 -18.28 16.46 -7.11
C VAL A 228 -17.43 15.71 -6.09
N ILE A 229 -16.18 15.46 -6.47
CA ILE A 229 -15.17 14.81 -5.61
C ILE A 229 -13.87 15.59 -5.74
N CYS A 230 -13.24 15.93 -4.62
CA CYS A 230 -11.86 16.38 -4.57
C CYS A 230 -11.00 15.29 -3.93
N LEU A 231 -9.82 15.04 -4.49
CA LEU A 231 -8.90 14.04 -3.95
C LEU A 231 -7.43 14.41 -4.17
N ASP A 232 -6.59 13.98 -3.23
CA ASP A 232 -5.12 13.88 -3.36
C ASP A 232 -4.66 12.50 -2.86
N GLU A 233 -3.35 12.27 -2.71
CA GLU A 233 -2.80 10.97 -2.27
C GLU A 233 -3.30 10.48 -0.88
N GLN A 234 -3.86 11.36 -0.05
CA GLN A 234 -4.17 11.09 1.36
C GLN A 234 -5.62 11.45 1.75
N THR A 235 -6.32 12.25 0.95
CA THR A 235 -7.59 12.91 1.29
C THR A 235 -8.61 12.73 0.18
N ILE A 236 -9.85 12.42 0.55
CA ILE A 236 -11.01 12.42 -0.35
C ILE A 236 -12.14 13.24 0.27
N ILE A 237 -12.69 14.17 -0.51
CA ILE A 237 -13.84 15.00 -0.14
C ILE A 237 -14.92 14.77 -1.21
N SER A 238 -16.10 14.28 -0.82
CA SER A 238 -17.20 14.01 -1.75
C SER A 238 -18.53 14.56 -1.23
N ASN A 239 -19.39 15.04 -2.13
CA ASN A 239 -20.75 15.44 -1.76
C ASN A 239 -21.74 14.25 -1.79
N ALA A 240 -22.95 14.45 -1.26
CA ALA A 240 -23.96 13.41 -1.19
C ALA A 240 -24.44 12.90 -2.57
N ALA A 241 -24.35 13.72 -3.63
CA ALA A 241 -24.65 13.28 -4.99
C ALA A 241 -23.58 12.29 -5.50
N ALA A 242 -22.29 12.59 -5.30
CA ALA A 242 -21.20 11.68 -5.62
C ALA A 242 -21.26 10.38 -4.80
N ALA A 243 -21.53 10.48 -3.49
CA ALA A 243 -21.64 9.31 -2.61
C ALA A 243 -22.82 8.38 -2.96
N ARG A 244 -23.85 8.86 -3.67
CA ARG A 244 -24.97 8.03 -4.17
C ARG A 244 -24.66 7.34 -5.50
N ILE A 245 -23.75 7.90 -6.28
CA ILE A 245 -23.34 7.35 -7.58
C ILE A 245 -22.23 6.31 -7.39
N LEU A 246 -21.41 6.45 -6.35
CA LEU A 246 -20.22 5.64 -6.15
C LEU A 246 -20.40 4.58 -5.07
N GLY A 247 -20.22 3.32 -5.45
CA GLY A 247 -19.94 2.24 -4.53
C GLY A 247 -18.47 2.26 -4.03
N PRO A 248 -18.13 1.47 -3.01
CA PRO A 248 -16.78 1.40 -2.46
C PRO A 248 -15.71 1.02 -3.49
N SER A 249 -16.08 0.21 -4.48
CA SER A 249 -15.19 -0.25 -5.55
C SER A 249 -14.94 0.80 -6.65
N ASP A 250 -15.84 1.79 -6.78
CA ASP A 250 -15.78 2.81 -7.83
C ASP A 250 -14.75 3.90 -7.55
N GLN A 251 -14.44 4.11 -6.27
CA GLN A 251 -13.48 5.11 -5.80
C GLN A 251 -12.06 4.79 -6.31
N ALA A 252 -11.68 3.51 -6.37
CA ALA A 252 -10.37 3.09 -6.86
C ALA A 252 -10.21 3.35 -8.38
N ILE A 253 -11.29 3.13 -9.15
CA ILE A 253 -11.30 3.38 -10.61
C ILE A 253 -11.15 4.88 -10.89
N LEU A 254 -11.87 5.71 -10.14
CA LEU A 254 -11.79 7.17 -10.27
C LEU A 254 -10.44 7.74 -9.84
N TRP A 255 -9.81 7.14 -8.83
CA TRP A 255 -8.48 7.52 -8.39
C TRP A 255 -7.42 7.27 -9.45
N GLU A 256 -7.40 6.07 -10.03
CA GLU A 256 -6.50 5.70 -11.13
C GLU A 256 -6.70 6.64 -12.33
N HIS A 257 -7.95 6.97 -12.64
CA HIS A 257 -8.28 7.90 -13.72
C HIS A 257 -7.78 9.32 -13.45
N ALA A 258 -7.98 9.84 -12.23
CA ALA A 258 -7.46 11.14 -11.81
C ALA A 258 -5.93 11.18 -11.83
N ALA A 259 -5.26 10.15 -11.31
CA ALA A 259 -3.80 10.06 -11.29
C ALA A 259 -3.20 10.07 -12.71
N ARG A 260 -3.82 9.36 -13.67
CA ARG A 260 -3.40 9.38 -15.07
C ARG A 260 -3.59 10.75 -15.72
N ALA A 261 -4.74 11.40 -15.48
CA ALA A 261 -5.03 12.72 -16.02
C ALA A 261 -4.08 13.81 -15.48
N LEU A 262 -3.58 13.66 -14.26
CA LEU A 262 -2.61 14.57 -13.65
C LEU A 262 -1.15 14.34 -14.11
N GLN A 263 -0.84 13.18 -14.70
CA GLN A 263 0.50 12.83 -15.19
C GLN A 263 0.73 13.11 -16.68
N SER A 264 -0.33 13.41 -17.45
CA SER A 264 -0.21 13.76 -18.86
C SER A 264 0.17 15.23 -19.02
N ASP A 265 1.44 15.50 -19.30
CA ASP A 265 2.02 16.84 -19.46
C ASP A 265 1.78 17.46 -20.86
N THR A 266 0.81 16.96 -21.62
CA THR A 266 0.59 17.33 -23.02
C THR A 266 -0.83 17.83 -23.27
N ASP A 267 -0.91 19.10 -23.71
CA ASP A 267 -2.04 19.78 -24.37
C ASP A 267 -2.49 19.09 -25.70
N THR A 268 -2.12 17.83 -25.90
CA THR A 268 -2.33 17.01 -27.10
C THR A 268 -2.88 15.64 -26.72
N ASP A 269 -3.97 15.63 -25.96
CA ASP A 269 -5.01 14.62 -26.18
C ASP A 269 -6.34 15.08 -25.57
N ALA A 270 -7.16 15.74 -26.39
CA ALA A 270 -8.56 16.00 -26.10
C ALA A 270 -9.44 14.70 -26.05
N ALA A 271 -8.82 13.55 -25.76
CA ALA A 271 -9.42 12.22 -25.86
C ALA A 271 -8.98 11.24 -24.75
N LEU A 272 -8.36 11.69 -23.65
CA LEU A 272 -8.41 10.90 -22.41
C LEU A 272 -9.89 10.73 -22.07
N GLN A 273 -10.39 9.49 -22.15
CA GLN A 273 -11.80 9.14 -22.09
C GLN A 273 -12.54 9.95 -21.01
N LYS A 274 -13.33 10.96 -21.43
CA LYS A 274 -14.22 11.74 -20.56
C LYS A 274 -15.26 10.89 -19.86
N THR A 275 -15.27 9.58 -20.05
CA THR A 275 -16.27 8.65 -19.55
C THR A 275 -15.55 7.49 -18.88
N VAL A 276 -15.76 7.34 -17.58
CA VAL A 276 -15.26 6.23 -16.77
C VAL A 276 -16.38 5.23 -16.56
N SER A 277 -16.12 3.96 -16.85
CA SER A 277 -17.03 2.87 -16.52
C SER A 277 -16.87 2.51 -15.04
N LEU A 278 -17.93 2.71 -14.26
CA LEU A 278 -18.02 2.27 -12.87
C LEU A 278 -18.13 0.73 -12.78
N ALA A 279 -17.94 0.17 -11.60
CA ALA A 279 -17.95 -1.27 -11.33
C ALA A 279 -19.30 -1.94 -11.63
N ASP A 280 -20.39 -1.17 -11.64
CA ASP A 280 -21.73 -1.63 -12.04
C ASP A 280 -21.96 -1.61 -13.57
N GLY A 281 -21.01 -1.04 -14.33
CA GLY A 281 -21.07 -0.84 -15.78
C GLY A 281 -21.61 0.54 -16.20
N ALA A 282 -21.96 1.41 -15.25
CA ALA A 282 -22.44 2.74 -15.57
C ALA A 282 -21.31 3.61 -16.14
N ALA A 283 -21.54 4.17 -17.32
CA ALA A 283 -20.67 5.15 -17.94
C ALA A 283 -20.90 6.52 -17.30
N VAL A 284 -19.94 7.01 -16.53
CA VAL A 284 -19.99 8.33 -15.90
C VAL A 284 -19.01 9.26 -16.59
N GLY A 285 -19.51 10.38 -17.07
CA GLY A 285 -18.68 11.47 -17.57
C GLY A 285 -17.84 12.04 -16.43
N VAL A 286 -16.52 12.10 -16.57
CA VAL A 286 -15.59 12.67 -15.58
C VAL A 286 -14.84 13.81 -16.22
N ASP A 287 -15.12 15.04 -15.78
CA ASP A 287 -14.26 16.18 -16.08
C ASP A 287 -13.28 16.35 -14.90
N VAL A 288 -11.99 16.13 -15.15
CA VAL A 288 -10.93 16.29 -14.16
C VAL A 288 -10.37 17.71 -14.26
N VAL A 289 -10.33 18.42 -13.14
CA VAL A 289 -9.75 19.76 -13.00
C VAL A 289 -8.60 19.66 -11.99
N PRO A 290 -7.35 19.93 -12.38
CA PRO A 290 -6.24 19.93 -11.44
C PRO A 290 -6.43 21.06 -10.42
N VAL A 291 -6.21 20.75 -9.15
CA VAL A 291 -6.15 21.72 -8.06
C VAL A 291 -4.67 22.03 -7.84
N THR A 292 -4.27 23.28 -8.04
CA THR A 292 -2.86 23.69 -8.01
C THR A 292 -2.58 24.71 -6.91
N ASP A 293 -1.34 24.69 -6.42
CA ASP A 293 -0.76 25.72 -5.56
C ASP A 293 0.48 26.29 -6.27
N GLY A 294 0.29 27.37 -7.03
CA GLY A 294 1.30 27.87 -7.96
C GLY A 294 1.58 26.86 -9.08
N PRO A 295 2.85 26.46 -9.33
CA PRO A 295 3.20 25.49 -10.38
C PRO A 295 3.01 24.02 -9.95
N ALA A 296 2.71 23.75 -8.67
CA ALA A 296 2.57 22.40 -8.16
C ALA A 296 1.10 21.95 -8.15
N THR A 297 0.84 20.77 -8.70
CA THR A 297 -0.46 20.10 -8.55
C THR A 297 -0.58 19.53 -7.14
N VAL A 298 -1.64 19.94 -6.44
CA VAL A 298 -1.97 19.51 -5.07
C VAL A 298 -2.91 18.31 -5.08
N GLY A 299 -3.82 18.24 -6.06
CA GLY A 299 -4.73 17.12 -6.25
C GLY A 299 -5.65 17.38 -7.44
N ALA A 300 -6.81 16.73 -7.46
CA ALA A 300 -7.80 16.86 -8.53
C ALA A 300 -9.21 17.05 -8.00
N LEU A 301 -9.99 17.87 -8.71
CA LEU A 301 -11.43 17.96 -8.62
C LEU A 301 -12.06 17.21 -9.79
N LEU A 302 -12.94 16.26 -9.50
CA LEU A 302 -13.67 15.46 -10.47
C LEU A 302 -15.12 15.92 -10.48
N ARG A 303 -15.58 16.39 -11.64
CA ARG A 303 -17.00 16.64 -11.89
C ARG A 303 -17.60 15.43 -12.58
N LEU A 304 -18.51 14.76 -11.89
CA LEU A 304 -19.20 13.60 -12.41
C LEU A 304 -20.48 14.07 -13.12
N LYS A 305 -20.47 13.99 -14.44
CA LYS A 305 -21.67 14.10 -15.28
C LYS A 305 -22.18 12.70 -15.53
N VAL A 306 -23.27 12.32 -14.89
CA VAL A 306 -24.04 11.17 -15.37
C VAL A 306 -24.43 11.52 -16.80
N ALA A 307 -23.93 10.77 -17.79
CA ALA A 307 -24.32 10.98 -19.16
C ALA A 307 -25.85 10.93 -19.19
N SER A 308 -26.47 12.05 -19.53
CA SER A 308 -27.89 12.13 -19.82
C SER A 308 -28.18 10.98 -20.76
N HIS A 309 -28.92 9.99 -20.28
CA HIS A 309 -29.21 8.78 -21.04
C HIS A 309 -29.74 9.21 -22.42
N PRO A 310 -29.20 8.72 -23.54
CA PRO A 310 -29.99 8.70 -24.75
C PRO A 310 -31.24 7.89 -24.41
N SER A 311 -32.39 8.58 -24.32
CA SER A 311 -33.72 8.08 -23.98
C SER A 311 -33.75 6.86 -23.05
N ARG A 312 -34.21 7.05 -21.80
CA ARG A 312 -34.69 5.97 -20.93
C ARG A 312 -35.86 5.22 -21.60
N SER A 313 -35.54 4.27 -22.46
CA SER A 313 -36.32 3.06 -22.74
C SER A 313 -35.55 1.80 -22.34
N GLY A 314 -34.30 1.92 -21.87
CA GLY A 314 -33.55 0.81 -21.28
C GLY A 314 -33.94 0.60 -19.81
N ARG A 315 -34.64 -0.50 -19.56
CA ARG A 315 -34.85 -1.17 -18.27
C ARG A 315 -33.59 -1.07 -17.39
N ALA A 316 -33.74 -0.84 -16.07
CA ALA A 316 -32.62 -1.00 -15.12
C ALA A 316 -31.87 -2.31 -15.44
N PRO A 317 -30.52 -2.36 -15.39
CA PRO A 317 -29.80 -3.58 -15.70
C PRO A 317 -30.40 -4.69 -14.85
N GLU A 318 -31.02 -5.67 -15.51
CA GLU A 318 -31.69 -6.73 -14.79
C GLU A 318 -30.65 -7.42 -13.92
N PRO A 319 -30.98 -7.73 -12.65
CA PRO A 319 -30.10 -8.54 -11.83
C PRO A 319 -29.78 -9.81 -12.61
N ALA A 320 -28.50 -10.15 -12.69
CA ALA A 320 -28.08 -11.34 -13.41
C ALA A 320 -28.82 -12.57 -12.86
N PRO A 321 -29.25 -13.50 -13.73
CA PRO A 321 -29.83 -14.75 -13.27
C PRO A 321 -28.88 -15.43 -12.28
N VAL A 322 -29.42 -15.83 -11.12
CA VAL A 322 -28.63 -16.50 -10.09
C VAL A 322 -28.32 -17.92 -10.56
N LEU A 323 -27.05 -18.19 -10.89
CA LEU A 323 -26.56 -19.52 -11.26
C LEU A 323 -26.10 -20.27 -10.01
N GLY A 324 -27.05 -20.81 -9.26
CA GLY A 324 -26.78 -21.56 -8.02
C GLY A 324 -25.99 -20.72 -7.00
N GLU A 325 -24.86 -21.24 -6.53
CA GLU A 325 -23.96 -20.55 -5.58
C GLU A 325 -22.85 -19.73 -6.26
N LEU A 326 -22.87 -19.60 -7.59
CA LEU A 326 -21.84 -18.85 -8.30
C LEU A 326 -22.02 -17.34 -8.10
N VAL A 327 -20.90 -16.65 -7.90
CA VAL A 327 -20.88 -15.21 -7.60
C VAL A 327 -20.28 -14.42 -8.76
N GLY A 328 -20.75 -13.18 -8.93
CA GLY A 328 -20.20 -12.21 -9.88
C GLY A 328 -21.24 -11.17 -10.27
N ASN A 329 -20.77 -9.96 -10.53
CA ASN A 329 -21.56 -8.79 -10.94
C ASN A 329 -20.93 -8.03 -12.12
N SER A 330 -19.74 -8.40 -12.57
CA SER A 330 -19.11 -7.80 -13.73
C SER A 330 -19.99 -7.91 -14.98
N PRO A 331 -19.98 -6.92 -15.89
CA PRO A 331 -20.79 -6.96 -17.11
C PRO A 331 -20.61 -8.24 -17.94
N ALA A 332 -19.36 -8.72 -18.06
CA ALA A 332 -19.05 -9.97 -18.75
C ALA A 332 -19.69 -11.19 -18.06
N TRP A 333 -19.67 -11.23 -16.72
CA TRP A 333 -20.35 -12.27 -15.95
C TRP A 333 -21.87 -12.22 -16.12
N ARG A 334 -22.48 -11.03 -16.04
CA ARG A 334 -23.94 -10.88 -16.23
C ARG A 334 -24.37 -11.30 -17.63
N ALA A 335 -23.63 -10.87 -18.66
CA ALA A 335 -23.89 -11.25 -20.05
C ALA A 335 -23.82 -12.76 -20.25
N MET A 336 -22.83 -13.43 -19.65
CA MET A 336 -22.74 -14.89 -19.65
C MET A 336 -23.93 -15.55 -18.93
N CYS A 337 -24.32 -15.04 -17.75
CA CYS A 337 -25.47 -15.58 -17.01
C CYS A 337 -26.78 -15.48 -17.80
N HIS A 338 -27.02 -14.34 -18.47
CA HIS A 338 -28.15 -14.19 -19.38
C HIS A 338 -28.06 -15.14 -20.56
N ALA A 339 -26.92 -15.21 -21.26
CA ALA A 339 -26.76 -16.09 -22.42
C ALA A 339 -26.99 -17.57 -22.09
N VAL A 340 -26.54 -18.01 -20.91
CA VAL A 340 -26.75 -19.37 -20.41
C VAL A 340 -28.22 -19.62 -20.02
N THR A 341 -28.88 -18.64 -19.39
CA THR A 341 -30.28 -18.76 -18.94
C THR A 341 -31.26 -18.71 -20.11
N ASP A 342 -31.05 -17.79 -21.05
CA ASP A 342 -31.85 -17.59 -22.26
C ASP A 342 -31.79 -18.79 -23.22
N ALA A 343 -30.78 -19.64 -23.08
CA ALA A 343 -30.69 -20.88 -23.82
C ALA A 343 -31.77 -21.89 -23.41
N GLY A 344 -32.28 -21.83 -22.17
CA GLY A 344 -33.24 -22.80 -21.65
C GLY A 344 -32.74 -24.25 -21.82
N ASN A 345 -33.56 -25.14 -22.36
CA ASN A 345 -33.23 -26.55 -22.61
C ASN A 345 -32.40 -26.82 -23.88
N ARG A 346 -31.96 -25.78 -24.60
CA ARG A 346 -31.11 -25.93 -25.78
C ARG A 346 -29.74 -26.51 -25.43
N ALA A 347 -29.12 -27.18 -26.39
CA ALA A 347 -27.78 -27.72 -26.24
C ALA A 347 -26.74 -26.58 -26.19
N LEU A 348 -25.93 -26.54 -25.14
CA LEU A 348 -24.95 -25.47 -24.89
C LEU A 348 -23.51 -25.97 -25.00
N LEU A 349 -22.65 -25.19 -25.65
CA LEU A 349 -21.21 -25.36 -25.59
C LEU A 349 -20.57 -24.21 -24.80
N LEU A 350 -19.92 -24.53 -23.68
CA LEU A 350 -19.19 -23.56 -22.87
C LEU A 350 -17.71 -23.52 -23.26
N THR A 351 -17.26 -22.36 -23.71
CA THR A 351 -15.85 -22.07 -24.06
C THR A 351 -15.22 -21.10 -23.06
N GLY A 352 -13.94 -20.79 -23.26
CA GLY A 352 -13.19 -19.85 -22.43
C GLY A 352 -11.87 -20.44 -21.96
N GLN A 353 -11.02 -19.58 -21.39
CA GLN A 353 -9.66 -19.94 -20.98
C GLN A 353 -9.62 -21.08 -19.94
N PRO A 354 -8.47 -21.75 -19.76
CA PRO A 354 -8.29 -22.73 -18.70
C PRO A 354 -8.60 -22.15 -17.30
N GLY A 355 -9.40 -22.89 -16.52
CA GLY A 355 -9.64 -22.57 -15.10
C GLY A 355 -10.67 -21.47 -14.81
N VAL A 356 -11.40 -20.96 -15.80
CA VAL A 356 -12.47 -19.94 -15.61
C VAL A 356 -13.74 -20.45 -14.91
N GLY A 357 -13.89 -21.78 -14.73
CA GLY A 357 -15.03 -22.37 -14.04
C GLY A 357 -16.14 -22.93 -14.94
N LYS A 358 -15.85 -23.27 -16.20
CA LYS A 358 -16.82 -23.82 -17.18
C LYS A 358 -17.66 -24.98 -16.64
N PHE A 359 -17.04 -25.94 -15.94
CA PHE A 359 -17.77 -27.05 -15.32
C PHE A 359 -18.68 -26.59 -14.16
N ALA A 360 -18.27 -25.56 -13.41
CA ALA A 360 -19.10 -25.01 -12.34
C ALA A 360 -20.34 -24.32 -12.91
N VAL A 361 -20.20 -23.58 -14.02
CA VAL A 361 -21.33 -23.01 -14.77
C VAL A 361 -22.25 -24.12 -15.30
N ALA A 362 -21.71 -25.15 -15.94
CA ALA A 362 -22.50 -26.29 -16.43
C ALA A 362 -23.27 -26.99 -15.30
N ARG A 363 -22.64 -27.17 -14.12
CA ARG A 363 -23.29 -27.74 -12.94
C ARG A 363 -24.35 -26.84 -12.32
N ALA A 364 -24.18 -25.52 -12.37
CA ALA A 364 -25.17 -24.59 -11.84
C ALA A 364 -26.48 -24.60 -12.65
N LEU A 365 -26.49 -25.22 -13.83
CA LEU A 365 -27.68 -25.43 -14.66
C LEU A 365 -28.43 -26.73 -14.35
N ALA A 366 -27.89 -27.55 -13.45
CA ALA A 366 -28.52 -28.78 -12.99
C ALA A 366 -29.62 -28.48 -11.96
N ASP A 367 -30.78 -29.10 -12.16
CA ASP A 367 -31.71 -29.36 -11.07
C ASP A 367 -31.28 -30.69 -10.43
N GLU A 368 -30.53 -30.65 -9.33
CA GLU A 368 -30.07 -31.86 -8.61
C GLU A 368 -31.30 -32.71 -8.19
N PRO A 369 -31.27 -34.06 -8.33
CA PRO A 369 -30.08 -34.92 -8.45
C PRO A 369 -29.87 -35.64 -9.81
N ASP A 370 -30.65 -35.36 -10.86
CA ASP A 370 -30.71 -36.20 -12.06
C ASP A 370 -29.71 -35.82 -13.18
N THR A 371 -28.48 -35.43 -12.81
CA THR A 371 -27.45 -35.00 -13.76
C THR A 371 -26.42 -36.08 -14.03
N ALA A 372 -26.16 -36.40 -15.30
CA ALA A 372 -25.07 -37.28 -15.70
C ALA A 372 -23.86 -36.48 -16.18
N VAL A 373 -22.66 -36.80 -15.67
CA VAL A 373 -21.40 -36.17 -16.09
C VAL A 373 -20.50 -37.20 -16.74
N VAL A 374 -20.04 -36.93 -17.96
CA VAL A 374 -19.05 -37.75 -18.68
C VAL A 374 -17.88 -36.85 -19.06
N ASP A 375 -16.65 -37.30 -18.78
CA ASP A 375 -15.45 -36.48 -18.93
C ASP A 375 -14.41 -37.17 -19.81
N ALA A 376 -14.07 -36.54 -20.93
CA ALA A 376 -13.21 -37.07 -21.98
C ALA A 376 -11.82 -37.50 -21.46
N LEU A 377 -11.28 -36.82 -20.44
CA LEU A 377 -9.94 -37.12 -19.91
C LEU A 377 -9.94 -38.07 -18.71
N THR A 378 -11.11 -38.50 -18.22
CA THR A 378 -11.15 -39.48 -17.12
C THR A 378 -11.03 -40.89 -17.70
N GLN A 379 -9.95 -41.60 -17.40
CA GLN A 379 -9.84 -43.02 -17.72
C GLN A 379 -10.59 -43.83 -16.65
N SER A 380 -11.44 -44.77 -17.08
CA SER A 380 -12.07 -45.74 -16.18
C SER A 380 -11.12 -46.93 -15.99
N PRO A 381 -10.91 -47.44 -14.76
CA PRO A 381 -10.06 -48.61 -14.50
C PRO A 381 -10.60 -49.89 -15.16
N THR A 382 -11.90 -49.95 -15.46
CA THR A 382 -12.49 -50.89 -16.40
C THR A 382 -12.63 -50.16 -17.73
N SER A 383 -11.78 -50.47 -18.72
CA SER A 383 -11.73 -49.77 -20.01
C SER A 383 -13.04 -49.91 -20.78
N VAL A 384 -13.94 -48.96 -20.58
CA VAL A 384 -15.13 -48.76 -21.38
C VAL A 384 -14.81 -47.60 -22.32
N ASP A 385 -14.95 -47.82 -23.62
CA ASP A 385 -14.75 -46.78 -24.64
C ASP A 385 -15.67 -45.56 -24.41
N TRP A 386 -15.29 -44.43 -24.99
CA TRP A 386 -16.01 -43.17 -24.83
C TRP A 386 -17.49 -43.29 -25.25
N GLY A 387 -17.75 -43.96 -26.37
CA GLY A 387 -19.10 -44.21 -26.88
C GLY A 387 -20.01 -44.91 -25.89
N THR A 388 -19.55 -45.99 -25.27
CA THR A 388 -20.35 -46.75 -24.29
C THR A 388 -20.63 -45.92 -23.04
N ARG A 389 -19.66 -45.12 -22.57
CA ARG A 389 -19.86 -44.24 -21.40
C ARG A 389 -20.94 -43.19 -21.63
N ILE A 390 -20.98 -42.58 -22.82
CA ILE A 390 -22.06 -41.65 -23.15
C ILE A 390 -23.39 -42.39 -23.34
N ALA A 391 -23.38 -43.54 -24.00
CA ALA A 391 -24.58 -44.34 -24.22
C ALA A 391 -25.24 -44.73 -22.88
N ASP A 392 -24.45 -45.19 -21.91
CA ASP A 392 -24.90 -45.50 -20.55
C ASP A 392 -25.45 -44.27 -19.83
N ALA A 393 -24.79 -43.11 -19.99
CA ALA A 393 -25.27 -41.86 -19.41
C ALA A 393 -26.62 -41.44 -20.00
N ILE A 394 -26.82 -41.59 -21.31
CA ILE A 394 -28.09 -41.30 -22.00
C ILE A 394 -29.17 -42.34 -21.67
N ALA A 395 -28.79 -43.60 -21.43
CA ALA A 395 -29.71 -44.67 -21.08
C ALA A 395 -30.39 -44.46 -19.72
N ARG A 396 -29.70 -43.77 -18.79
CA ARG A 396 -30.28 -43.36 -17.50
C ARG A 396 -31.31 -42.22 -17.61
N THR A 397 -31.48 -41.65 -18.80
CA THR A 397 -32.41 -40.54 -19.09
C THR A 397 -32.32 -39.37 -18.10
N PRO A 398 -31.12 -38.82 -17.85
CA PRO A 398 -30.94 -37.69 -16.95
C PRO A 398 -31.66 -36.45 -17.48
N SER A 399 -32.06 -35.54 -16.58
CA SER A 399 -32.54 -34.21 -16.98
C SER A 399 -31.45 -33.38 -17.67
N LEU A 400 -30.18 -33.58 -17.27
CA LEU A 400 -29.01 -32.90 -17.80
C LEU A 400 -27.84 -33.85 -18.03
N LEU A 401 -27.26 -33.82 -19.23
CA LEU A 401 -26.01 -34.49 -19.59
C LEU A 401 -24.89 -33.45 -19.76
N ILE A 402 -23.86 -33.53 -18.91
CA ILE A 402 -22.66 -32.68 -18.99
C ILE A 402 -21.51 -33.46 -19.63
N LEU A 403 -21.03 -32.99 -20.78
CA LEU A 403 -19.87 -33.54 -21.48
C LEU A 403 -18.64 -32.64 -21.26
N ARG A 404 -17.59 -33.17 -20.65
CA ARG A 404 -16.41 -32.36 -20.28
C ARG A 404 -15.24 -32.58 -21.22
N ARG A 405 -14.57 -31.48 -21.58
CA ARG A 405 -13.29 -31.46 -22.31
C ARG A 405 -13.36 -32.21 -23.63
N ILE A 406 -14.47 -32.04 -24.36
CA ILE A 406 -14.75 -32.80 -25.59
C ILE A 406 -13.78 -32.49 -26.74
N ASP A 407 -13.06 -31.38 -26.65
CA ASP A 407 -11.98 -31.01 -27.56
C ASP A 407 -10.68 -31.82 -27.36
N ALA A 408 -10.60 -32.62 -26.29
CA ALA A 408 -9.48 -33.53 -26.04
C ALA A 408 -9.69 -34.94 -26.64
N LEU A 409 -10.85 -35.20 -27.24
CA LEU A 409 -11.19 -36.46 -27.90
C LEU A 409 -10.50 -36.57 -29.26
N ASP A 410 -10.29 -37.80 -29.73
CA ASP A 410 -9.86 -38.03 -31.10
C ASP A 410 -11.00 -37.86 -32.12
N SER A 411 -10.67 -37.99 -33.40
CA SER A 411 -11.65 -37.79 -34.49
C SER A 411 -12.79 -38.81 -34.51
N ASP A 412 -12.56 -40.03 -34.02
CA ASP A 412 -13.57 -41.10 -33.99
C ASP A 412 -14.55 -40.85 -32.83
N ASP A 413 -14.02 -40.59 -31.64
CA ASP A 413 -14.79 -40.25 -30.44
C ASP A 413 -15.59 -38.94 -30.61
N LEU A 414 -15.06 -37.97 -31.35
CA LEU A 414 -15.78 -36.74 -31.70
C LEU A 414 -17.01 -37.03 -32.56
N ARG A 415 -16.90 -37.92 -33.56
CA ARG A 415 -18.04 -38.34 -34.40
C ARG A 415 -19.11 -39.08 -33.59
N GLU A 416 -18.68 -39.93 -32.67
CA GLU A 416 -19.61 -40.60 -31.74
C GLU A 416 -20.33 -39.61 -30.83
N THR A 417 -19.60 -38.58 -30.36
CA THR A 417 -20.17 -37.50 -29.54
C THR A 417 -21.30 -36.78 -30.28
N ALA A 418 -21.10 -36.42 -31.55
CA ALA A 418 -22.13 -35.76 -32.36
C ALA A 418 -23.43 -36.59 -32.43
N THR A 419 -23.27 -37.89 -32.68
CA THR A 419 -24.39 -38.85 -32.73
C THR A 419 -25.07 -38.98 -31.38
N ALA A 420 -24.29 -39.01 -30.30
CA ALA A 420 -24.81 -39.10 -28.95
C ALA A 420 -25.57 -37.83 -28.51
N VAL A 421 -25.09 -36.63 -28.87
CA VAL A 421 -25.78 -35.36 -28.61
C VAL A 421 -27.15 -35.36 -29.32
N ALA A 422 -27.21 -35.79 -30.58
CA ALA A 422 -28.47 -35.91 -31.31
C ALA A 422 -29.46 -36.90 -30.63
N ARG A 423 -28.97 -38.05 -30.16
CA ARG A 423 -29.78 -39.04 -29.42
C ARG A 423 -30.28 -38.50 -28.08
N ALA A 424 -29.43 -37.80 -27.32
CA ALA A 424 -29.81 -37.18 -26.06
C ALA A 424 -30.94 -36.16 -26.27
N ARG A 425 -30.80 -35.30 -27.29
CA ARG A 425 -31.83 -34.31 -27.67
C ARG A 425 -33.15 -34.96 -28.08
N ALA A 426 -33.10 -36.05 -28.84
CA ALA A 426 -34.31 -36.80 -29.22
C ALA A 426 -35.05 -37.36 -28.00
N ARG A 427 -34.34 -37.65 -26.91
CA ARG A 427 -34.88 -38.08 -25.62
C ARG A 427 -35.21 -36.90 -24.67
N GLN A 428 -35.19 -35.66 -25.16
CA GLN A 428 -35.43 -34.45 -24.37
C GLN A 428 -34.44 -34.25 -23.21
N ILE A 429 -33.24 -34.83 -23.30
CA ILE A 429 -32.16 -34.62 -22.34
C ILE A 429 -31.45 -33.31 -22.70
N ARG A 430 -31.32 -32.39 -21.73
CA ARG A 430 -30.53 -31.16 -21.92
C ARG A 430 -29.05 -31.53 -22.00
N VAL A 431 -28.30 -30.97 -22.94
CA VAL A 431 -26.87 -31.25 -23.09
C VAL A 431 -26.04 -29.99 -22.91
N VAL A 432 -25.03 -30.06 -22.04
CA VAL A 432 -24.05 -28.98 -21.85
C VAL A 432 -22.65 -29.55 -22.03
N ALA A 433 -21.90 -29.04 -23.00
CA ALA A 433 -20.51 -29.42 -23.23
C ALA A 433 -19.53 -28.34 -22.78
N THR A 434 -18.29 -28.73 -22.46
CA THR A 434 -17.19 -27.80 -22.14
C THR A 434 -15.94 -28.16 -22.93
N THR A 435 -15.16 -27.15 -23.32
CA THR A 435 -13.82 -27.34 -23.94
C THR A 435 -12.69 -27.18 -22.92
N SER A 436 -11.45 -27.45 -23.32
CA SER A 436 -10.25 -27.41 -22.49
C SER A 436 -9.49 -26.09 -22.68
N ALA A 437 -9.26 -25.64 -23.93
CA ALA A 437 -8.28 -24.58 -24.17
C ALA A 437 -8.64 -23.45 -25.14
N PRO A 438 -9.33 -23.61 -26.30
CA PRO A 438 -9.47 -22.43 -27.14
C PRO A 438 -10.67 -21.58 -26.69
N THR A 439 -10.46 -20.27 -26.60
CA THR A 439 -11.53 -19.25 -26.55
C THR A 439 -12.49 -19.42 -27.73
N THR A 440 -12.01 -19.97 -28.85
CA THR A 440 -12.77 -20.34 -30.04
C THR A 440 -13.00 -21.86 -30.15
N ALA A 441 -14.24 -22.31 -30.13
CA ALA A 441 -14.55 -23.73 -30.35
C ALA A 441 -14.19 -24.18 -31.78
N PRO A 442 -13.69 -25.41 -31.99
CA PRO A 442 -13.58 -26.03 -33.31
C PRO A 442 -14.89 -25.92 -34.09
N PRO A 443 -14.87 -25.58 -35.40
CA PRO A 443 -16.09 -25.36 -36.19
C PRO A 443 -17.09 -26.52 -36.12
N GLN A 444 -16.58 -27.75 -36.13
CA GLN A 444 -17.39 -28.97 -36.03
C GLN A 444 -18.18 -29.04 -34.71
N LEU A 445 -17.60 -28.58 -33.60
CA LEU A 445 -18.31 -28.54 -32.33
C LEU A 445 -19.40 -27.47 -32.34
N VAL A 446 -19.13 -26.29 -32.93
CA VAL A 446 -20.11 -25.19 -33.00
C VAL A 446 -21.39 -25.64 -33.70
N GLU A 447 -21.29 -26.48 -34.73
CA GLU A 447 -22.46 -26.99 -35.49
C GLU A 447 -23.38 -27.91 -34.68
N TRP A 448 -22.89 -28.55 -33.61
CA TRP A 448 -23.66 -29.55 -32.85
C TRP A 448 -24.48 -28.95 -31.70
N PHE A 449 -24.11 -27.75 -31.27
CA PHE A 449 -24.75 -27.06 -30.15
C PHE A 449 -25.56 -25.87 -30.65
N ASP A 450 -26.71 -25.64 -30.04
CA ASP A 450 -27.62 -24.56 -30.44
C ASP A 450 -27.06 -23.18 -30.05
N ARG A 451 -26.19 -23.13 -29.03
CA ARG A 451 -25.53 -21.91 -28.54
C ARG A 451 -24.13 -22.21 -28.03
N VAL A 452 -23.20 -21.31 -28.33
CA VAL A 452 -21.87 -21.26 -27.74
C VAL A 452 -21.81 -20.07 -26.78
N VAL A 453 -21.40 -20.30 -25.54
CA VAL A 453 -21.26 -19.25 -24.53
C VAL A 453 -19.85 -19.28 -23.97
N GLU A 454 -19.17 -18.14 -24.05
CA GLU A 454 -17.85 -17.98 -23.47
C GLU A 454 -17.97 -17.64 -21.97
N VAL A 455 -17.25 -18.38 -21.13
CA VAL A 455 -17.11 -18.06 -19.71
C VAL A 455 -15.94 -17.09 -19.56
N PRO A 456 -16.16 -15.88 -19.02
CA PRO A 456 -15.16 -14.81 -19.02
C PRO A 456 -13.91 -15.19 -18.22
N SER A 457 -12.75 -14.71 -18.69
CA SER A 457 -11.49 -14.84 -17.95
C SER A 457 -11.55 -14.04 -16.65
N LEU A 458 -10.70 -14.37 -15.67
CA LEU A 458 -10.61 -13.62 -14.41
C LEU A 458 -10.24 -12.15 -14.66
N ALA A 459 -9.43 -11.88 -15.69
CA ALA A 459 -9.07 -10.52 -16.10
C ALA A 459 -10.30 -9.72 -16.59
N ASP A 460 -11.16 -10.33 -17.41
CA ASP A 460 -12.38 -9.69 -17.93
C ASP A 460 -13.43 -9.43 -16.84
N ARG A 461 -13.28 -10.11 -15.70
CA ARG A 461 -14.14 -9.97 -14.52
C ARG A 461 -13.39 -9.53 -13.26
N ALA A 462 -12.30 -8.77 -13.40
CA ALA A 462 -11.47 -8.35 -12.26
C ALA A 462 -12.26 -7.67 -11.14
N GLY A 463 -13.35 -6.95 -11.47
CA GLY A 463 -14.27 -6.36 -10.48
C GLY A 463 -14.99 -7.37 -9.57
N ASP A 464 -15.06 -8.65 -9.96
CA ASP A 464 -15.63 -9.72 -9.15
C ASP A 464 -14.64 -10.34 -8.16
N LEU A 465 -13.36 -9.95 -8.19
CA LEU A 465 -12.31 -10.54 -7.37
C LEU A 465 -12.64 -10.56 -5.87
N PRO A 466 -13.19 -9.49 -5.25
CA PRO A 466 -13.59 -9.53 -3.84
C PRO A 466 -14.67 -10.59 -3.56
N LEU A 467 -15.67 -10.70 -4.43
CA LEU A 467 -16.76 -11.69 -4.30
C LEU A 467 -16.24 -13.11 -4.47
N LEU A 468 -15.36 -13.33 -5.45
CA LEU A 468 -14.72 -14.61 -5.69
C LEU A 468 -13.86 -15.03 -4.50
N LEU A 469 -13.04 -14.12 -3.95
CA LEU A 469 -12.23 -14.39 -2.77
C LEU A 469 -13.08 -14.81 -1.57
N GLU A 470 -14.19 -14.12 -1.33
CA GLU A 470 -15.12 -14.50 -0.25
C GLU A 470 -15.74 -15.88 -0.49
N ALA A 471 -16.28 -16.13 -1.70
CA ALA A 471 -16.93 -17.39 -2.04
C ALA A 471 -15.97 -18.58 -1.98
N VAL A 472 -14.75 -18.42 -2.50
CA VAL A 472 -13.71 -19.45 -2.46
C VAL A 472 -13.22 -19.67 -1.03
N SER A 473 -13.02 -18.61 -0.24
CA SER A 473 -12.56 -18.74 1.16
C SER A 473 -13.54 -19.56 2.01
N ARG A 474 -14.86 -19.41 1.77
CA ARG A 474 -15.89 -20.18 2.46
C ARG A 474 -15.78 -21.69 2.24
N ARG A 475 -15.21 -22.15 1.12
CA ARG A 475 -15.04 -23.58 0.83
C ARG A 475 -14.00 -24.25 1.73
N TYR A 476 -13.03 -23.47 2.20
CA TYR A 476 -11.88 -23.96 2.95
C TYR A 476 -11.91 -23.54 4.43
N SER A 477 -12.80 -22.62 4.79
CA SER A 477 -12.91 -22.10 6.16
C SER A 477 -13.98 -22.83 6.96
N PRO A 478 -13.78 -23.08 8.26
CA PRO A 478 -14.84 -23.54 9.15
C PRO A 478 -16.04 -22.57 9.16
N PRO A 479 -17.28 -23.04 9.40
CA PRO A 479 -18.49 -22.19 9.37
C PRO A 479 -18.43 -20.95 10.27
N ASN A 480 -17.68 -21.03 11.37
CA ASN A 480 -17.57 -19.96 12.38
C ASN A 480 -16.35 -19.05 12.20
N GLN A 481 -15.59 -19.21 11.10
CA GLN A 481 -14.37 -18.45 10.86
C GLN A 481 -14.40 -17.84 9.47
N ARG A 482 -14.78 -16.56 9.40
CA ARG A 482 -14.71 -15.77 8.16
C ARG A 482 -13.32 -15.19 7.97
N ILE A 483 -12.79 -15.37 6.77
CA ILE A 483 -11.56 -14.73 6.30
C ILE A 483 -11.91 -13.36 5.73
N HIS A 484 -11.17 -12.34 6.16
CA HIS A 484 -11.25 -10.98 5.67
C HIS A 484 -10.00 -10.68 4.86
N TRP A 485 -10.19 -10.34 3.59
CA TRP A 485 -9.13 -9.90 2.69
C TRP A 485 -8.96 -8.40 2.83
N MET A 486 -7.74 -7.96 3.16
CA MET A 486 -7.44 -6.54 3.29
C MET A 486 -7.33 -5.87 1.90
N PRO A 487 -7.60 -4.56 1.77
CA PRO A 487 -7.63 -3.88 0.46
C PRO A 487 -6.31 -4.00 -0.32
N ASP A 488 -5.18 -3.95 0.37
CA ASP A 488 -3.84 -4.14 -0.19
C ASP A 488 -3.66 -5.55 -0.81
N ALA A 489 -4.18 -6.59 -0.16
CA ALA A 489 -4.17 -7.96 -0.70
C ALA A 489 -5.02 -8.08 -1.97
N VAL A 490 -6.23 -7.51 -1.95
CA VAL A 490 -7.13 -7.52 -3.12
C VAL A 490 -6.50 -6.78 -4.29
N GLN A 491 -5.88 -5.62 -4.03
CA GLN A 491 -5.15 -4.87 -5.06
C GLN A 491 -3.96 -5.65 -5.61
N ALA A 492 -3.18 -6.31 -4.76
CA ALA A 492 -2.05 -7.13 -5.19
C ALA A 492 -2.52 -8.27 -6.11
N LEU A 493 -3.55 -9.00 -5.70
CA LEU A 493 -4.12 -10.12 -6.47
C LEU A 493 -4.74 -9.67 -7.80
N GLY A 494 -5.27 -8.45 -7.87
CA GLY A 494 -5.81 -7.86 -9.10
C GLY A 494 -4.74 -7.46 -10.12
N ARG A 495 -3.46 -7.38 -9.74
CA ARG A 495 -2.33 -7.11 -10.66
C ARG A 495 -1.70 -8.37 -11.23
N ILE A 496 -1.99 -9.54 -10.65
CA ILE A 496 -1.42 -10.81 -11.07
C ILE A 496 -2.10 -11.27 -12.35
N ASP A 497 -1.30 -11.71 -13.32
CA ASP A 497 -1.81 -12.45 -14.46
C ASP A 497 -2.05 -13.91 -14.06
N TRP A 498 -3.29 -14.37 -14.18
CA TRP A 498 -3.73 -15.66 -13.68
C TRP A 498 -3.81 -16.66 -14.83
N ASP A 499 -2.71 -17.37 -15.11
CA ASP A 499 -2.64 -18.42 -16.15
C ASP A 499 -3.75 -19.47 -16.05
N ARG A 500 -4.22 -19.72 -14.82
CA ARG A 500 -5.29 -20.67 -14.49
C ARG A 500 -6.58 -20.00 -14.03
N ASN A 501 -6.73 -18.69 -14.22
CA ASN A 501 -7.91 -17.91 -13.87
C ASN A 501 -8.39 -18.21 -12.44
N VAL A 502 -9.69 -18.43 -12.24
CA VAL A 502 -10.32 -18.73 -10.94
C VAL A 502 -9.75 -20.00 -10.30
N ALA A 503 -9.31 -20.99 -11.09
CA ALA A 503 -8.69 -22.21 -10.55
C ALA A 503 -7.29 -21.95 -9.96
N GLY A 504 -6.56 -20.96 -10.48
CA GLY A 504 -5.32 -20.49 -9.86
C GLY A 504 -5.60 -19.77 -8.54
N LEU A 505 -6.58 -18.87 -8.55
CA LEU A 505 -7.03 -18.15 -7.35
C LEU A 505 -7.48 -19.12 -6.25
N ASP A 506 -8.27 -20.13 -6.60
CA ASP A 506 -8.75 -21.18 -5.68
C ASP A 506 -7.61 -21.97 -5.04
N ALA A 507 -6.57 -22.31 -5.82
CA ALA A 507 -5.38 -22.98 -5.29
C ALA A 507 -4.63 -22.10 -4.28
N LEU A 508 -4.45 -20.81 -4.57
CA LEU A 508 -3.83 -19.85 -3.66
C LEU A 508 -4.63 -19.70 -2.37
N VAL A 509 -5.95 -19.49 -2.46
CA VAL A 509 -6.81 -19.34 -1.28
C VAL A 509 -6.76 -20.61 -0.43
N ARG A 510 -6.80 -21.79 -1.05
CA ARG A 510 -6.66 -23.06 -0.33
C ARG A 510 -5.34 -23.15 0.43
N GLU A 511 -4.22 -22.75 -0.19
CA GLU A 511 -2.91 -22.72 0.46
C GLU A 511 -2.88 -21.75 1.65
N LEU A 512 -3.45 -20.56 1.50
CA LEU A 512 -3.43 -19.51 2.53
C LEU A 512 -4.36 -19.81 3.71
N VAL A 513 -5.49 -20.47 3.44
CA VAL A 513 -6.48 -20.84 4.46
C VAL A 513 -6.08 -22.15 5.15
N ALA A 514 -5.39 -23.07 4.46
CA ALA A 514 -4.91 -24.31 5.04
C ALA A 514 -3.83 -24.06 6.11
N GLY A 515 -4.14 -24.35 7.37
CA GLY A 515 -3.16 -24.36 8.46
C GLY A 515 -2.91 -23.01 9.15
N ARG A 516 -3.70 -21.96 8.88
CA ARG A 516 -3.56 -20.65 9.54
C ARG A 516 -4.73 -20.32 10.48
N SER A 517 -4.42 -19.80 11.67
CA SER A 517 -5.41 -19.31 12.65
C SER A 517 -5.86 -17.86 12.40
N ARG A 518 -5.29 -17.18 11.41
CA ARG A 518 -5.52 -15.74 11.16
C ARG A 518 -6.82 -15.50 10.38
N ARG A 519 -7.55 -14.46 10.79
CA ARG A 519 -8.83 -14.04 10.15
C ARG A 519 -8.66 -12.91 9.13
N TYR A 520 -7.49 -12.30 9.07
CA TYR A 520 -7.16 -11.19 8.17
C TYR A 520 -5.97 -11.61 7.31
N ILE A 521 -6.08 -11.37 6.00
CA ILE A 521 -5.03 -11.66 5.03
C ILE A 521 -4.69 -10.36 4.29
N GLY A 522 -3.47 -9.85 4.51
CA GLY A 522 -2.89 -8.70 3.82
C GLY A 522 -1.99 -9.09 2.65
N ALA A 523 -1.47 -8.11 1.91
CA ALA A 523 -0.58 -8.36 0.77
C ALA A 523 0.71 -9.09 1.19
N GLN A 524 1.16 -8.87 2.42
CA GLN A 524 2.32 -9.52 3.01
C GLN A 524 2.14 -11.02 3.24
N ASP A 525 0.91 -11.47 3.46
CA ASP A 525 0.59 -12.86 3.77
C ASP A 525 0.62 -13.75 2.51
N LEU A 526 0.64 -13.14 1.32
CA LEU A 526 0.69 -13.82 0.02
C LEU A 526 2.05 -14.52 -0.19
N PRO A 527 2.10 -15.67 -0.90
CA PRO A 527 3.34 -16.34 -1.25
C PRO A 527 4.26 -15.43 -2.07
N ILE A 528 5.57 -15.63 -1.92
CA ILE A 528 6.58 -14.75 -2.51
C ILE A 528 6.43 -14.64 -4.02
N GLU A 529 6.17 -15.73 -4.74
CA GLU A 529 5.94 -15.66 -6.19
C GLU A 529 4.79 -14.72 -6.58
N HIS A 530 3.67 -14.77 -5.86
CA HIS A 530 2.51 -13.91 -6.12
C HIS A 530 2.81 -12.44 -5.77
N ARG A 531 3.61 -12.19 -4.73
CA ARG A 531 4.08 -10.82 -4.41
C ARG A 531 5.03 -10.26 -5.47
N VAL A 532 5.87 -11.09 -6.11
CA VAL A 532 6.73 -10.66 -7.24
C VAL A 532 5.84 -10.29 -8.42
N GLN A 533 4.87 -11.14 -8.76
CA GLN A 533 3.96 -10.92 -9.88
C GLN A 533 3.05 -9.70 -9.66
N ALA A 534 2.64 -9.45 -8.42
CA ALA A 534 1.84 -8.28 -8.03
C ALA A 534 2.63 -6.97 -7.95
N SER A 535 3.91 -6.97 -8.32
CA SER A 535 4.74 -5.76 -8.36
C SER A 535 4.07 -4.68 -9.21
N ARG A 536 4.20 -3.42 -8.79
CA ARG A 536 3.66 -2.27 -9.53
C ARG A 536 4.29 -2.11 -10.92
N ARG A 537 5.41 -2.80 -11.16
CA ARG A 537 6.11 -2.87 -12.45
C ARG A 537 6.05 -4.30 -12.98
N GLN A 538 5.76 -4.44 -14.28
CA GLN A 538 5.93 -5.74 -14.96
C GLN A 538 7.42 -6.10 -15.03
N LEU A 539 7.84 -7.07 -14.23
CA LEU A 539 9.21 -7.59 -14.19
C LEU A 539 9.38 -8.70 -15.23
N GLN A 540 10.50 -8.73 -15.96
CA GLN A 540 10.76 -9.76 -16.96
C GLN A 540 12.04 -10.57 -16.67
N GLY A 541 11.98 -11.90 -16.87
CA GLY A 541 13.14 -12.80 -16.87
C GLY A 541 14.04 -12.69 -15.63
N LEU A 542 15.25 -12.15 -15.81
CA LEU A 542 16.25 -11.95 -14.75
C LEU A 542 15.74 -11.07 -13.60
N GLU A 543 14.90 -10.06 -13.88
CA GLU A 543 14.32 -9.18 -12.87
C GLU A 543 13.40 -9.94 -11.90
N GLN A 544 12.63 -10.93 -12.40
CA GLN A 544 11.77 -11.77 -11.55
C GLN A 544 12.59 -12.70 -10.65
N MET A 545 13.64 -13.31 -11.19
CA MET A 545 14.54 -14.17 -10.40
C MET A 545 15.24 -13.37 -9.30
N GLU A 546 15.69 -12.16 -9.64
CA GLU A 546 16.30 -11.25 -8.68
C GLU A 546 15.31 -10.80 -7.60
N ALA A 547 14.09 -10.42 -7.96
CA ALA A 547 13.04 -10.06 -7.01
C ALA A 547 12.70 -11.21 -6.05
N LYS A 548 12.63 -12.43 -6.57
CA LYS A 548 12.39 -13.65 -5.77
C LYS A 548 13.53 -13.92 -4.80
N ALA A 549 14.79 -13.85 -5.26
CA ALA A 549 15.97 -14.04 -4.42
C ALA A 549 16.00 -13.01 -3.28
N ILE A 550 15.71 -11.75 -3.60
CA ILE A 550 15.65 -10.67 -2.62
C ILE A 550 14.56 -10.90 -1.57
N MET A 551 13.34 -11.23 -1.99
CA MET A 551 12.24 -11.48 -1.05
C MET A 551 12.44 -12.72 -0.19
N ASN A 552 13.06 -13.79 -0.73
CA ASN A 552 13.43 -14.96 0.06
C ASN A 552 14.46 -14.60 1.14
N ALA A 553 15.52 -13.87 0.76
CA ALA A 553 16.54 -13.44 1.71
C ALA A 553 15.96 -12.54 2.82
N LEU A 554 15.01 -11.66 2.49
CA LEU A 554 14.30 -10.82 3.45
C LEU A 554 13.42 -11.62 4.41
N ARG A 555 12.64 -12.59 3.90
CA ARG A 555 11.82 -13.48 4.71
C ARG A 555 12.68 -14.33 5.64
N ASP A 556 13.71 -14.98 5.11
CA ASP A 556 14.55 -15.88 5.89
C ASP A 556 15.36 -15.10 6.96
N ALA A 557 15.55 -13.80 6.76
CA ALA A 557 16.17 -12.88 7.71
C ALA A 557 15.17 -12.25 8.70
N GLY A 558 13.89 -12.63 8.65
CA GLY A 558 12.83 -12.06 9.50
C GLY A 558 12.69 -10.54 9.31
N GLY A 559 12.79 -10.06 8.08
CA GLY A 559 12.76 -8.63 7.76
C GLY A 559 14.06 -7.87 8.05
N ASN A 560 15.10 -8.52 8.58
CA ASN A 560 16.39 -7.88 8.83
C ASN A 560 17.15 -7.63 7.51
N LYS A 561 17.05 -6.39 7.03
CA LYS A 561 17.59 -5.92 5.75
C LYS A 561 19.12 -6.04 5.66
N ARG A 562 19.84 -5.97 6.78
CA ARG A 562 21.31 -6.16 6.82
C ARG A 562 21.64 -7.64 6.63
N LEU A 563 21.01 -8.51 7.41
CA LEU A 563 21.20 -9.95 7.32
C LEU A 563 20.78 -10.50 5.94
N ALA A 564 19.72 -9.95 5.34
CA ALA A 564 19.29 -10.29 3.98
C ALA A 564 20.33 -9.88 2.92
N ALA A 565 20.91 -8.68 3.04
CA ALA A 565 21.97 -8.21 2.14
C ALA A 565 23.23 -9.07 2.24
N ASP A 566 23.64 -9.41 3.48
CA ASP A 566 24.79 -10.28 3.75
C ASP A 566 24.59 -11.68 3.14
N ARG A 567 23.38 -12.25 3.25
CA ARG A 567 23.04 -13.55 2.64
C ARG A 567 23.01 -13.54 1.12
N LEU A 568 22.68 -12.40 0.52
CA LEU A 568 22.71 -12.21 -0.93
C LEU A 568 24.12 -11.87 -1.45
N GLY A 569 25.10 -11.68 -0.57
CA GLY A 569 26.47 -11.30 -0.95
C GLY A 569 26.56 -9.91 -1.58
N ILE A 570 25.61 -9.00 -1.26
CA ILE A 570 25.56 -7.64 -1.81
C ILE A 570 25.59 -6.61 -0.70
N ALA A 571 26.11 -5.42 -0.99
CA ALA A 571 26.02 -4.30 -0.06
C ALA A 571 24.55 -3.92 0.23
N ARG A 572 24.25 -3.49 1.46
CA ARG A 572 22.89 -3.08 1.87
C ARG A 572 22.29 -2.00 0.95
N SER A 573 23.10 -1.03 0.50
CA SER A 573 22.69 -0.01 -0.48
C SER A 573 22.29 -0.62 -1.83
N THR A 574 22.94 -1.70 -2.25
CA THR A 574 22.62 -2.43 -3.49
C THR A 574 21.30 -3.19 -3.36
N LEU A 575 21.01 -3.79 -2.19
CA LEU A 575 19.71 -4.38 -1.88
C LEU A 575 18.58 -3.36 -2.03
N TYR A 576 18.71 -2.19 -1.39
CA TYR A 576 17.67 -1.14 -1.47
C TYR A 576 17.47 -0.61 -2.89
N ARG A 577 18.57 -0.36 -3.62
CA ARG A 577 18.50 0.07 -5.02
C ARG A 577 17.77 -0.96 -5.88
N LYS A 578 18.10 -2.25 -5.72
CA LYS A 578 17.48 -3.35 -6.46
C LYS A 578 15.99 -3.50 -6.13
N VAL A 579 15.63 -3.42 -4.86
CA VAL A 579 14.22 -3.43 -4.48
C VAL A 579 13.46 -2.28 -5.12
N ARG A 580 13.97 -1.04 -5.00
CA ARG A 580 13.30 0.14 -5.57
C ARG A 580 13.16 0.02 -7.09
N SER A 581 14.20 -0.46 -7.79
CA SER A 581 14.14 -0.67 -9.24
C SER A 581 13.16 -1.77 -9.65
N LEU A 582 12.97 -2.78 -8.79
CA LEU A 582 12.06 -3.91 -9.03
C LEU A 582 10.64 -3.64 -8.52
N GLY A 583 10.35 -2.47 -7.93
CA GLY A 583 9.02 -2.11 -7.43
C GLY A 583 8.53 -2.96 -6.26
N ILE A 584 9.44 -3.58 -5.49
CA ILE A 584 9.09 -4.43 -4.34
C ILE A 584 8.84 -3.54 -3.12
N ASP A 585 7.73 -3.75 -2.42
CA ASP A 585 7.38 -2.96 -1.24
C ASP A 585 8.03 -3.57 0.03
N ILE A 586 9.01 -2.89 0.64
CA ILE A 586 9.74 -3.35 1.85
C ILE A 586 9.33 -2.58 3.11
N ASP A 587 8.04 -2.39 3.34
CA ASP A 587 7.63 -1.93 4.65
C ASP A 587 7.92 -3.00 5.71
N SER A 588 8.42 -2.55 6.86
CA SER A 588 8.85 -3.40 8.00
C SER A 588 7.72 -4.26 8.60
N ALA A 589 6.47 -4.05 8.16
CA ALA A 589 5.32 -4.87 8.51
C ALA A 589 5.10 -6.09 7.59
N ASN A 590 5.90 -6.24 6.52
CA ASN A 590 5.61 -7.18 5.43
C ASN A 590 6.40 -8.51 5.41
N PHE A 591 7.19 -8.81 6.46
CA PHE A 591 8.08 -9.98 6.48
C PHE A 591 8.18 -10.66 7.83
#